data_AF-A0AA36M8C3-F1
#
_entry.id   AF-A0AA36M8C3-F1
#
_cell.length_a   1.000
_cell.length_b   1.000
_cell.length_c   1.000
_cell.angle_alpha   90.00
_cell.angle_beta   90.00
_cell.angle_gamma   90.00
#
_symmetry.space_group_name_H-M   'P 1'
#
loop_
_entity.id
_entity.type
_entity.pdbx_description
1 polymer ?
#
loop_
_entity_poly.entity_id
_entity_poly.type
_entity_poly.pdbx_seq_one_letter_code
_entity_poly.pdbx_strand_id
1 'polypeptide(L)'
;MMKTITSCLWINTTCSLIFRTYKREVQWLQLSERFIMLLLQYFKFHIISALLALEVSGKAKFPEDDLPGIFFVNNPKLNKLTGSEREELPGQAGDLGGSGAINLGDTEDYGGDIPNCGTSMTAKQRETLLEIHNKYRSEVAKGEYTIKTPKGKFRSLPPATRMYKLKYNCSLENSAVKWAIETKCKMIHTKGASYGENLFLAWGDTRPNRSDYAAASAPSSWSEEIRKFGISTLDEWRREIGHATQVFTARTKWIGCGIHTCGDTLSLVCHYYPGGNIVGVDMYTPGKTLSECGKNASNENLDENTGLCI
;
A
#
# COMPACT_ATOMS: atom_id res chain seq x y z
N MET A 1 -54.34 18.02 82.74
CA MET A 1 -54.00 19.45 82.58
C MET A 1 -52.48 19.54 82.44
N MET A 2 -51.98 20.15 81.37
CA MET A 2 -50.61 20.70 81.23
C MET A 2 -49.40 19.73 81.31
N LYS A 3 -48.72 19.49 80.18
CA LYS A 3 -47.38 20.08 79.84
C LYS A 3 -46.65 19.30 78.73
N THR A 4 -46.38 20.02 77.62
CA THR A 4 -45.13 20.11 76.83
C THR A 4 -44.23 18.88 76.68
N ILE A 5 -43.95 18.48 75.43
CA ILE A 5 -42.67 18.66 74.69
C ILE A 5 -42.90 18.19 73.24
N THR A 6 -43.02 19.14 72.32
CA THR A 6 -43.06 18.90 70.86
C THR A 6 -42.12 19.90 70.21
N SER A 7 -40.84 19.52 70.02
CA SER A 7 -39.92 20.20 69.10
C SER A 7 -38.51 19.61 69.17
N CYS A 8 -38.28 18.39 68.65
CA CYS A 8 -36.90 17.97 68.32
C CYS A 8 -36.82 16.71 67.42
N LEU A 9 -37.41 16.70 66.22
CA LEU A 9 -37.18 15.54 65.31
C LEU A 9 -37.33 15.79 63.80
N TRP A 10 -37.24 17.05 63.33
CA TRP A 10 -37.29 17.37 61.90
C TRP A 10 -36.07 18.15 61.36
N ILE A 11 -34.96 18.22 62.11
CA ILE A 11 -33.74 18.94 61.69
C ILE A 11 -32.58 17.98 61.30
N ASN A 12 -32.60 16.71 61.71
CA ASN A 12 -31.43 15.83 61.51
C ASN A 12 -31.34 15.15 60.13
N THR A 13 -32.44 14.93 59.41
CA THR A 13 -32.41 14.22 58.12
C THR A 13 -32.08 15.12 56.93
N THR A 14 -32.48 16.40 56.96
CA THR A 14 -32.17 17.36 55.89
C THR A 14 -30.74 17.90 55.95
N CYS A 15 -30.15 18.04 57.14
CA CYS A 15 -28.78 18.53 57.29
C CYS A 15 -27.72 17.51 56.80
N SER A 16 -27.97 16.20 56.98
CA SER A 16 -27.05 15.13 56.56
C SER A 16 -27.00 14.93 55.03
N LEU A 17 -28.10 15.23 54.32
CA LEU A 17 -28.15 15.15 52.86
C LEU A 17 -27.38 16.31 52.20
N ILE A 18 -27.51 17.53 52.75
CA ILE A 18 -26.82 18.74 52.28
C ILE A 18 -25.31 18.66 52.52
N PHE A 19 -24.86 18.09 53.64
CA PHE A 19 -23.42 17.88 53.88
C PHE A 19 -22.79 16.83 52.95
N ARG A 20 -23.56 15.80 52.55
CA ARG A 20 -23.07 14.76 51.62
C ARG A 20 -23.00 15.25 50.17
N THR A 21 -23.91 16.12 49.73
CA THR A 21 -23.84 16.75 48.41
C THR A 21 -22.74 17.81 48.33
N TYR A 22 -22.58 18.66 49.35
CA TYR A 22 -21.51 19.66 49.39
C TYR A 22 -20.11 19.03 49.41
N LYS A 23 -19.92 17.93 50.16
CA LYS A 23 -18.62 17.22 50.21
C LYS A 23 -18.25 16.54 48.88
N ARG A 24 -19.25 16.13 48.08
CA ARG A 24 -19.02 15.63 46.71
C ARG A 24 -18.66 16.76 45.75
N GLU A 25 -19.35 17.89 45.79
CA GLU A 25 -19.06 19.03 44.88
C GLU A 25 -17.68 19.66 45.13
N VAL A 26 -17.24 19.78 46.38
CA VAL A 26 -15.89 20.29 46.71
C VAL A 26 -14.78 19.33 46.24
N GLN A 27 -15.02 18.00 46.27
CA GLN A 27 -14.09 17.01 45.70
C GLN A 27 -13.99 17.14 44.17
N TRP A 28 -15.09 17.41 43.47
CA TRP A 28 -15.09 17.63 42.02
C TRP A 28 -14.36 18.92 41.62
N LEU A 29 -14.47 19.98 42.41
CA LEU A 29 -13.74 21.24 42.19
C LEU A 29 -12.22 21.09 42.44
N GLN A 30 -11.80 20.33 43.46
CA GLN A 30 -10.37 20.06 43.69
C GLN A 30 -9.76 19.10 42.63
N LEU A 31 -10.54 18.17 42.10
CA LEU A 31 -10.12 17.29 41.01
C LEU A 31 -10.00 18.03 39.67
N SER A 32 -10.88 19.00 39.40
CA SER A 32 -10.81 19.81 38.18
C SER A 32 -9.66 20.82 38.21
N GLU A 33 -9.34 21.43 39.36
CA GLU A 33 -8.17 22.32 39.49
C GLU A 33 -6.86 21.56 39.27
N ARG A 34 -6.72 20.33 39.81
CA ARG A 34 -5.54 19.49 39.53
C ARG A 34 -5.45 19.09 38.06
N PHE A 35 -6.58 18.84 37.41
CA PHE A 35 -6.62 18.51 35.98
C PHE A 35 -6.27 19.72 35.09
N ILE A 36 -6.76 20.91 35.44
CA ILE A 36 -6.44 22.17 34.75
C ILE A 36 -4.97 22.54 34.95
N MET A 37 -4.41 22.35 36.15
CA MET A 37 -2.98 22.59 36.39
C MET A 37 -2.09 21.60 35.63
N LEU A 38 -2.48 20.32 35.51
CA LEU A 38 -1.78 19.33 34.69
C LEU A 38 -1.88 19.64 33.19
N LEU A 39 -3.04 20.10 32.71
CA LEU A 39 -3.21 20.55 31.33
C LEU A 39 -2.37 21.80 31.04
N LEU A 40 -2.37 22.80 31.93
CA LEU A 40 -1.53 23.98 31.79
C LEU A 40 -0.04 23.64 31.83
N GLN A 41 0.38 22.67 32.63
CA GLN A 41 1.77 22.20 32.68
C GLN A 41 2.15 21.40 31.42
N TYR A 42 1.21 20.61 30.86
CA TYR A 42 1.35 19.92 29.58
C TYR A 42 1.45 20.90 28.40
N PHE A 43 0.60 21.93 28.36
CA PHE A 43 0.68 22.98 27.33
C PHE A 43 1.94 23.84 27.49
N LYS A 44 2.39 24.14 28.71
CA LYS A 44 3.63 24.88 28.97
C LYS A 44 4.87 24.08 28.54
N PHE A 45 4.87 22.76 28.73
CA PHE A 45 5.93 21.88 28.22
C PHE A 45 5.95 21.78 26.69
N HIS A 46 4.78 21.71 26.04
CA HIS A 46 4.70 21.66 24.56
C HIS A 46 5.00 23.00 23.89
N ILE A 47 4.63 24.13 24.49
CA ILE A 47 4.97 25.46 23.97
C ILE A 47 6.47 25.75 24.13
N ILE A 48 7.09 25.38 25.27
CA ILE A 48 8.54 25.52 25.46
C ILE A 48 9.32 24.58 24.54
N SER A 49 8.84 23.36 24.29
CA SER A 49 9.45 22.42 23.33
C SER A 49 9.32 22.91 21.88
N ALA A 50 8.21 23.54 21.52
CA ALA A 50 8.01 24.16 20.20
C ALA A 50 8.86 25.42 19.98
N LEU A 51 9.08 26.23 21.02
CA LEU A 51 9.96 27.41 20.97
C LEU A 51 11.44 27.02 20.90
N LEU A 52 11.87 25.99 21.63
CA LEU A 52 13.23 25.43 21.54
C LEU A 52 13.49 24.74 20.18
N ALA A 53 12.46 24.19 19.53
CA ALA A 53 12.57 23.62 18.19
C ALA A 53 12.74 24.69 17.08
N LEU A 54 12.22 25.91 17.31
CA LEU A 54 12.32 27.04 16.37
C LEU A 54 13.69 27.76 16.44
N GLU A 55 14.39 27.71 17.57
CA GLU A 55 15.69 28.38 17.74
C GLU A 55 16.91 27.53 17.32
N VAL A 56 16.76 26.22 17.10
CA VAL A 56 17.88 25.28 16.86
C VAL A 56 18.10 24.85 15.40
N SER A 57 17.26 25.24 14.43
CA SER A 57 17.42 24.77 13.02
C SER A 57 17.60 25.86 11.97
N GLY A 58 18.36 26.91 12.30
CA GLY A 58 19.06 27.73 11.31
C GLY A 58 20.40 27.09 10.92
N LYS A 59 20.40 26.04 10.08
CA LYS A 59 21.51 25.61 9.18
C LYS A 59 21.20 24.25 8.54
N ALA A 60 21.37 24.18 7.23
CA ALA A 60 21.06 23.04 6.37
C ALA A 60 21.80 21.74 6.77
N LYS A 61 21.01 20.67 6.98
CA LYS A 61 21.38 19.27 6.69
C LYS A 61 20.08 18.45 6.60
N PHE A 62 19.89 17.73 5.50
CA PHE A 62 18.71 16.91 5.22
C PHE A 62 18.54 15.78 6.26
N PRO A 63 17.34 15.59 6.83
CA PRO A 63 16.95 14.34 7.46
C PRO A 63 16.16 13.45 6.48
N GLU A 64 16.61 12.20 6.34
CA GLU A 64 15.74 11.04 6.14
C GLU A 64 14.72 10.95 7.30
N ASP A 65 13.60 10.28 7.03
CA ASP A 65 12.45 10.07 7.92
C ASP A 65 11.42 11.23 7.95
N ASP A 66 10.52 11.20 6.97
CA ASP A 66 9.12 11.57 7.19
C ASP A 66 8.23 10.82 6.18
N LEU A 67 7.45 9.88 6.71
CA LEU A 67 6.51 9.01 6.00
C LEU A 67 5.31 9.80 5.47
N PRO A 68 4.92 9.58 4.21
CA PRO A 68 3.57 9.07 4.01
C PRO A 68 3.51 7.98 2.93
N GLY A 69 2.92 6.85 3.30
CA GLY A 69 2.62 5.72 2.42
C GLY A 69 1.98 4.54 3.15
N ILE A 70 1.34 4.80 4.31
CA ILE A 70 0.57 3.79 5.05
C ILE A 70 -0.83 3.78 4.43
N PHE A 71 -1.11 2.81 3.57
CA PHE A 71 -2.47 2.55 3.12
C PHE A 71 -3.21 1.75 4.19
N PHE A 72 -4.10 2.40 4.94
CA PHE A 72 -5.09 1.72 5.76
C PHE A 72 -6.15 1.09 4.85
N VAL A 73 -6.21 -0.24 4.79
CA VAL A 73 -7.26 -0.92 4.05
C VAL A 73 -8.34 -1.41 5.02
N ASN A 74 -9.31 -0.53 5.31
CA ASN A 74 -10.66 -0.94 5.73
C ASN A 74 -11.59 -0.83 4.52
N ASN A 75 -11.61 -1.86 3.66
CA ASN A 75 -12.54 -1.92 2.54
C ASN A 75 -13.46 -3.16 2.65
N PRO A 76 -14.72 -2.99 3.10
CA PRO A 76 -15.66 -4.10 3.35
C PRO A 76 -16.32 -4.69 2.08
N LYS A 77 -15.92 -4.30 0.85
CA LYS A 77 -16.63 -4.69 -0.39
C LYS A 77 -16.00 -5.81 -1.23
N LEU A 78 -15.12 -6.65 -0.68
CA LEU A 78 -14.53 -7.80 -1.40
C LEU A 78 -14.99 -9.18 -0.89
N ASN A 79 -16.00 -9.24 -0.03
CA ASN A 79 -16.61 -10.50 0.43
C ASN A 79 -17.57 -11.06 -0.63
N LYS A 80 -17.03 -11.73 -1.65
CA LYS A 80 -17.70 -12.74 -2.49
C LYS A 80 -16.66 -13.16 -3.51
N LEU A 81 -15.91 -14.23 -3.21
CA LEU A 81 -15.16 -15.10 -4.13
C LEU A 81 -14.07 -15.83 -3.31
N THR A 82 -14.44 -16.75 -2.42
CA THR A 82 -13.55 -17.86 -2.02
C THR A 82 -14.39 -18.92 -1.32
N GLY A 83 -14.78 -19.96 -2.06
CA GLY A 83 -15.18 -21.24 -1.52
C GLY A 83 -14.31 -22.33 -2.14
N SER A 84 -14.04 -23.37 -1.35
CA SER A 84 -13.39 -24.65 -1.68
C SER A 84 -12.07 -24.91 -0.94
N GLU A 85 -11.96 -26.15 -0.49
CA GLU A 85 -11.21 -26.67 0.65
C GLU A 85 -9.72 -26.98 0.39
N ARG A 86 -9.05 -27.27 1.51
CA ARG A 86 -7.62 -27.42 1.77
C ARG A 86 -7.23 -28.90 1.72
N GLU A 87 -6.06 -29.22 1.17
CA GLU A 87 -5.22 -30.34 1.62
C GLU A 87 -3.76 -29.86 1.76
N GLU A 88 -3.16 -30.10 2.92
CA GLU A 88 -1.75 -29.88 3.27
C GLU A 88 -0.95 -31.17 3.02
N LEU A 89 0.35 -31.08 2.68
CA LEU A 89 1.42 -32.05 3.04
C LEU A 89 2.82 -31.48 2.62
N PRO A 90 3.97 -32.05 3.06
CA PRO A 90 5.00 -31.32 3.83
C PRO A 90 6.25 -30.92 3.03
N GLY A 91 7.04 -30.02 3.64
CA GLY A 91 8.15 -29.31 3.00
C GLY A 91 9.51 -30.00 2.97
N GLN A 92 10.44 -29.31 2.31
CA GLN A 92 11.87 -29.48 2.50
C GLN A 92 12.60 -28.18 2.16
N ALA A 93 13.46 -27.74 3.08
CA ALA A 93 14.26 -26.54 2.96
C ALA A 93 15.51 -26.80 2.12
N GLY A 94 15.80 -25.89 1.18
CA GLY A 94 17.05 -25.83 0.43
C GLY A 94 17.67 -24.44 0.56
N ASP A 95 18.81 -24.40 1.23
CA ASP A 95 19.75 -23.27 1.35
C ASP A 95 20.38 -22.93 -0.01
N LEU A 96 20.41 -21.66 -0.42
CA LEU A 96 21.48 -21.09 -1.27
C LEU A 96 21.54 -19.56 -1.14
N GLY A 97 22.59 -19.08 -0.49
CA GLY A 97 23.05 -17.70 -0.52
C GLY A 97 23.63 -17.29 -1.89
N GLY A 98 23.72 -15.97 -2.11
CA GLY A 98 24.43 -15.39 -3.26
C GLY A 98 23.66 -14.26 -3.94
N SER A 99 24.25 -13.06 -3.96
CA SER A 99 23.92 -11.96 -4.85
C SER A 99 24.34 -12.32 -6.27
N GLY A 100 23.38 -12.49 -7.19
CA GLY A 100 23.66 -12.92 -8.55
C GLY A 100 22.75 -12.22 -9.55
N ALA A 101 23.33 -11.78 -10.66
CA ALA A 101 22.64 -11.24 -11.81
C ALA A 101 21.43 -12.11 -12.21
N ILE A 102 20.34 -11.47 -12.61
CA ILE A 102 19.15 -12.15 -13.15
C ILE A 102 19.53 -12.88 -14.44
N ASN A 103 19.72 -14.20 -14.36
CA ASN A 103 19.74 -15.06 -15.54
C ASN A 103 18.32 -15.07 -16.13
N LEU A 104 18.12 -14.30 -17.20
CA LEU A 104 16.89 -14.29 -18.01
C LEU A 104 16.80 -15.53 -18.94
N GLY A 105 17.58 -16.58 -18.66
CA GLY A 105 17.79 -17.74 -19.54
C GLY A 105 16.66 -18.77 -19.55
N ASP A 106 15.78 -18.76 -18.54
CA ASP A 106 14.67 -19.71 -18.44
C ASP A 106 13.36 -18.97 -18.67
N THR A 107 13.17 -18.42 -19.87
CA THR A 107 11.84 -18.02 -20.34
C THR A 107 11.16 -19.25 -20.94
N GLU A 108 10.70 -20.15 -20.08
CA GLU A 108 9.66 -21.09 -20.51
C GLU A 108 8.42 -20.25 -20.83
N ASP A 109 8.10 -20.14 -22.12
CA ASP A 109 6.87 -19.53 -22.62
C ASP A 109 5.72 -20.48 -22.27
N TYR A 110 5.23 -20.36 -21.04
CA TYR A 110 4.03 -21.07 -20.60
C TYR A 110 2.85 -20.50 -21.38
N GLY A 111 2.50 -21.17 -22.47
CA GLY A 111 1.27 -20.95 -23.19
C GLY A 111 0.09 -21.10 -22.25
N GLY A 112 -0.47 -19.97 -21.80
CA GLY A 112 -1.72 -19.90 -21.05
C GLY A 112 -1.65 -20.18 -19.54
N ASP A 113 -0.75 -21.05 -19.08
CA ASP A 113 -0.73 -21.48 -17.68
C ASP A 113 0.23 -20.65 -16.81
N ILE A 114 -0.17 -20.36 -15.56
CA ILE A 114 0.68 -19.65 -14.60
C ILE A 114 1.82 -20.58 -14.12
N PRO A 115 3.09 -20.15 -14.10
CA PRO A 115 4.19 -21.05 -13.74
C PRO A 115 4.20 -21.39 -12.25
N ASN A 116 4.63 -22.63 -11.94
CA ASN A 116 5.01 -23.00 -10.58
C ASN A 116 6.49 -22.68 -10.37
N CYS A 117 6.76 -21.61 -9.61
CA CYS A 117 8.11 -21.12 -9.40
C CYS A 117 8.85 -21.75 -8.20
N GLY A 118 8.22 -22.70 -7.49
CA GLY A 118 8.85 -23.37 -6.34
C GLY A 118 9.07 -22.50 -5.10
N THR A 119 8.38 -21.36 -5.00
CA THR A 119 8.48 -20.44 -3.83
C THR A 119 7.25 -20.53 -2.92
N SER A 120 7.21 -19.70 -1.86
CA SER A 120 6.07 -19.55 -0.96
C SER A 120 4.82 -18.92 -1.61
N MET A 121 4.93 -18.40 -2.84
CA MET A 121 3.79 -17.85 -3.57
C MET A 121 2.88 -18.96 -4.10
N THR A 122 1.57 -18.75 -4.00
CA THR A 122 0.57 -19.70 -4.57
C THR A 122 0.25 -19.35 -6.02
N ALA A 123 -0.22 -20.33 -6.81
CA ALA A 123 -0.67 -20.10 -8.19
C ALA A 123 -1.74 -18.99 -8.26
N LYS A 124 -2.74 -19.05 -7.37
CA LYS A 124 -3.79 -18.04 -7.22
C LYS A 124 -3.24 -16.63 -7.00
N GLN A 125 -2.20 -16.47 -6.17
CA GLN A 125 -1.59 -15.16 -5.93
C GLN A 125 -0.90 -14.64 -7.19
N ARG A 126 -0.16 -15.51 -7.89
CA ARG A 126 0.51 -15.17 -9.16
C ARG A 126 -0.51 -14.74 -10.22
N GLU A 127 -1.58 -15.50 -10.40
CA GLU A 127 -2.71 -15.20 -11.29
C GLU A 127 -3.33 -13.85 -10.93
N THR A 128 -3.74 -13.68 -9.67
CA THR A 128 -4.40 -12.46 -9.19
C THR A 128 -3.54 -11.22 -9.46
N LEU A 129 -2.25 -11.30 -9.16
CA LEU A 129 -1.31 -10.21 -9.41
C LEU A 129 -1.20 -9.91 -10.90
N LEU A 130 -0.99 -10.93 -11.74
CA LEU A 130 -0.83 -10.77 -13.18
C LEU A 130 -2.08 -10.20 -13.84
N GLU A 131 -3.25 -10.73 -13.49
CA GLU A 131 -4.55 -10.32 -14.01
C GLU A 131 -4.86 -8.87 -13.68
N ILE A 132 -4.66 -8.44 -12.44
CA ILE A 132 -4.96 -7.06 -12.04
C ILE A 132 -4.04 -6.07 -12.75
N HIS A 133 -2.73 -6.37 -12.88
CA HIS A 133 -1.83 -5.52 -13.64
C HIS A 133 -2.26 -5.42 -15.10
N ASN A 134 -2.54 -6.54 -15.75
CA ASN A 134 -2.96 -6.56 -17.16
C ASN A 134 -4.32 -5.90 -17.39
N LYS A 135 -5.25 -6.01 -16.43
CA LYS A 135 -6.52 -5.29 -16.46
C LYS A 135 -6.33 -3.77 -16.49
N TYR A 136 -5.52 -3.22 -15.59
CA TYR A 136 -5.28 -1.78 -15.57
C TYR A 136 -4.45 -1.31 -16.77
N ARG A 137 -3.46 -2.10 -17.23
CA ARG A 137 -2.72 -1.81 -18.47
C ARG A 137 -3.63 -1.78 -19.69
N SER A 138 -4.59 -2.70 -19.78
CA SER A 138 -5.61 -2.74 -20.84
C SER A 138 -6.49 -1.49 -20.81
N GLU A 139 -6.94 -1.09 -19.62
CA GLU A 139 -7.74 0.13 -19.44
C GLU A 139 -6.98 1.39 -19.90
N VAL A 140 -5.69 1.51 -19.56
CA VAL A 140 -4.83 2.61 -20.03
C VAL A 140 -4.60 2.54 -21.54
N ALA A 141 -4.29 1.36 -22.08
CA ALA A 141 -4.01 1.17 -23.51
C ALA A 141 -5.18 1.58 -24.40
N LYS A 142 -6.41 1.35 -23.93
CA LYS A 142 -7.66 1.74 -24.61
C LYS A 142 -8.09 3.19 -24.33
N GLY A 143 -7.39 3.92 -23.46
CA GLY A 143 -7.74 5.29 -23.07
C GLY A 143 -8.97 5.39 -22.16
N GLU A 144 -9.34 4.29 -21.49
CA GLU A 144 -10.50 4.19 -20.61
C GLU A 144 -10.16 4.61 -19.16
N TYR A 145 -8.87 4.76 -18.83
CA TYR A 145 -8.43 5.11 -17.49
C TYR A 145 -8.71 6.59 -17.18
N THR A 146 -9.75 6.86 -16.39
CA THR A 146 -10.17 8.20 -15.97
C THR A 146 -9.50 8.66 -14.67
N ILE A 147 -9.19 9.95 -14.54
CA ILE A 147 -8.57 10.55 -13.35
C ILE A 147 -9.62 11.28 -12.53
N LYS A 148 -9.73 10.96 -11.23
CA LYS A 148 -10.81 11.44 -10.35
C LYS A 148 -10.50 12.80 -9.73
N THR A 149 -9.23 13.09 -9.49
CA THR A 149 -8.79 14.35 -8.88
C THR A 149 -8.75 15.49 -9.88
N PRO A 150 -9.00 16.75 -9.45
CA PRO A 150 -8.80 17.92 -10.29
C PRO A 150 -7.32 18.26 -10.51
N LYS A 151 -6.40 17.69 -9.72
CA LYS A 151 -4.95 17.92 -9.83
C LYS A 151 -4.38 17.33 -11.13
N GLY A 152 -3.34 17.98 -11.67
CA GLY A 152 -2.73 17.59 -12.94
C GLY A 152 -3.49 18.10 -14.17
N LYS A 153 -2.94 17.83 -15.35
CA LYS A 153 -3.52 18.28 -16.64
C LYS A 153 -4.48 17.24 -17.23
N PHE A 154 -4.23 15.97 -17.01
CA PHE A 154 -5.04 14.90 -17.58
C PHE A 154 -6.33 14.66 -16.78
N ARG A 155 -7.42 14.41 -17.51
CA ARG A 155 -8.71 13.93 -16.98
C ARG A 155 -8.95 12.45 -17.30
N SER A 156 -8.28 11.95 -18.32
CA SER A 156 -8.06 10.55 -18.61
C SER A 156 -6.64 10.40 -19.15
N LEU A 157 -6.06 9.22 -18.98
CA LEU A 157 -4.81 8.89 -19.65
C LEU A 157 -5.08 8.64 -21.14
N PRO A 158 -4.28 9.20 -22.06
CA PRO A 158 -4.46 8.97 -23.49
C PRO A 158 -4.23 7.48 -23.82
N PRO A 159 -4.86 6.94 -24.89
CA PRO A 159 -4.60 5.58 -25.33
C PRO A 159 -3.13 5.38 -25.74
N ALA A 160 -2.64 4.16 -25.61
CA ALA A 160 -1.24 3.81 -25.91
C ALA A 160 -1.12 3.15 -27.29
N THR A 161 -0.17 3.58 -28.11
CA THR A 161 0.09 2.96 -29.42
C THR A 161 0.56 1.51 -29.30
N ARG A 162 1.28 1.20 -28.22
CA ARG A 162 1.89 -0.10 -27.93
C ARG A 162 2.03 -0.29 -26.42
N MET A 163 1.31 -1.24 -25.85
CA MET A 163 1.37 -1.60 -24.42
C MET A 163 1.51 -3.11 -24.32
N TYR A 164 2.62 -3.63 -23.80
CA TYR A 164 2.79 -5.09 -23.70
C TYR A 164 1.88 -5.70 -22.62
N LYS A 165 1.33 -6.87 -22.90
CA LYS A 165 0.74 -7.74 -21.88
C LYS A 165 1.86 -8.29 -21.02
N LEU A 166 1.76 -8.12 -19.70
CA LEU A 166 2.73 -8.70 -18.79
C LEU A 166 2.60 -10.23 -18.79
N LYS A 167 3.74 -10.89 -18.74
CA LYS A 167 3.90 -12.32 -18.47
C LYS A 167 4.57 -12.52 -17.11
N TYR A 168 4.23 -13.61 -16.43
CA TYR A 168 4.84 -13.94 -15.15
C TYR A 168 6.25 -14.51 -15.34
N ASN A 169 7.19 -14.17 -14.47
CA ASN A 169 8.56 -14.65 -14.53
C ASN A 169 9.05 -15.13 -13.15
N CYS A 170 9.43 -16.41 -13.08
CA CYS A 170 9.86 -17.02 -11.82
C CYS A 170 11.18 -16.47 -11.29
N SER A 171 12.12 -16.04 -12.14
CA SER A 171 13.37 -15.42 -11.67
C SER A 171 13.09 -14.09 -10.96
N LEU A 172 12.16 -13.29 -11.48
CA LEU A 172 11.69 -12.07 -10.81
C LEU A 172 10.98 -12.38 -9.49
N GLU A 173 10.11 -13.40 -9.45
CA GLU A 173 9.45 -13.83 -8.20
C GLU A 173 10.48 -14.26 -7.15
N ASN A 174 11.43 -15.11 -7.52
CA ASN A 174 12.47 -15.58 -6.60
C ASN A 174 13.24 -14.41 -5.98
N SER A 175 13.62 -13.42 -6.79
CA SER A 175 14.28 -12.21 -6.29
C SER A 175 13.37 -11.36 -5.39
N ALA A 176 12.08 -11.25 -5.69
CA ALA A 176 11.12 -10.49 -4.90
C ALA A 176 10.80 -11.17 -3.56
N VAL A 177 10.66 -12.51 -3.53
CA VAL A 177 10.50 -13.30 -2.30
C VAL A 177 11.72 -13.13 -1.41
N LYS A 178 12.92 -13.27 -1.98
CA LYS A 178 14.17 -13.06 -1.26
C LYS A 178 14.23 -11.67 -0.63
N TRP A 179 13.92 -10.63 -1.40
CA TRP A 179 13.91 -9.25 -0.89
C TRP A 179 12.89 -9.04 0.23
N ALA A 180 11.68 -9.57 0.09
CA ALA A 180 10.63 -9.49 1.11
C ALA A 180 11.05 -10.15 2.45
N ILE A 181 11.80 -11.25 2.37
CA ILE A 181 12.36 -11.95 3.53
C ILE A 181 13.51 -11.15 4.16
N GLU A 182 14.49 -10.73 3.35
CA GLU A 182 15.71 -10.05 3.83
C GLU A 182 15.40 -8.70 4.50
N THR A 183 14.43 -7.96 3.95
CA THR A 183 14.02 -6.65 4.50
C THR A 183 13.18 -6.77 5.75
N LYS A 184 12.63 -7.95 6.08
CA LYS A 184 11.81 -8.20 7.27
C LYS A 184 10.67 -7.18 7.40
N CYS A 185 9.89 -7.04 6.32
CA CYS A 185 8.73 -6.13 6.23
C CYS A 185 9.07 -4.65 6.46
N LYS A 186 10.23 -4.21 5.99
CA LYS A 186 10.59 -2.78 5.90
C LYS A 186 10.30 -2.25 4.50
N MET A 187 9.80 -1.03 4.41
CA MET A 187 9.61 -0.31 3.13
C MET A 187 10.93 0.25 2.60
N ILE A 188 11.84 -0.64 2.22
CA ILE A 188 13.15 -0.26 1.70
C ILE A 188 13.30 -0.87 0.31
N HIS A 189 13.59 -0.02 -0.65
CA HIS A 189 13.82 -0.44 -2.03
C HIS A 189 15.18 -1.10 -2.23
N THR A 190 15.27 -2.05 -3.16
CA THR A 190 16.54 -2.64 -3.59
C THR A 190 17.44 -1.56 -4.18
N LYS A 191 18.68 -1.42 -3.71
CA LYS A 191 19.64 -0.45 -4.24
C LYS A 191 20.27 -0.96 -5.55
N GLY A 192 20.26 -0.13 -6.59
CA GLY A 192 20.97 -0.40 -7.84
C GLY A 192 20.38 -1.54 -8.68
N ALA A 193 19.09 -1.86 -8.50
CA ALA A 193 18.43 -2.93 -9.25
C ALA A 193 18.34 -2.59 -10.76
N SER A 194 18.49 -3.61 -11.60
CA SER A 194 18.29 -3.52 -13.05
C SER A 194 16.82 -3.71 -13.48
N TYR A 195 15.92 -3.88 -12.50
CA TYR A 195 14.49 -4.07 -12.65
C TYR A 195 13.74 -2.95 -11.91
N GLY A 196 12.48 -2.74 -12.27
CA GLY A 196 11.57 -1.89 -11.50
C GLY A 196 11.07 -2.61 -10.26
N GLU A 197 10.67 -1.88 -9.22
CA GLU A 197 10.23 -2.46 -7.95
C GLU A 197 9.08 -1.65 -7.33
N ASN A 198 8.00 -2.35 -6.96
CA ASN A 198 6.92 -1.80 -6.14
C ASN A 198 6.85 -2.54 -4.81
N LEU A 199 6.61 -1.80 -3.73
CA LEU A 199 6.49 -2.32 -2.36
C LEU A 199 5.11 -2.03 -1.80
N PHE A 200 4.61 -2.94 -0.96
CA PHE A 200 3.36 -2.79 -0.24
C PHE A 200 3.49 -3.41 1.16
N LEU A 201 3.02 -2.69 2.17
CA LEU A 201 2.87 -3.19 3.53
C LEU A 201 1.40 -3.17 3.96
N ALA A 202 0.99 -4.22 4.67
CA ALA A 202 -0.24 -4.26 5.42
C ALA A 202 0.06 -4.60 6.88
N TRP A 203 -0.39 -3.77 7.81
CA TRP A 203 -0.22 -3.96 9.25
C TRP A 203 -1.55 -4.31 9.92
N GLY A 204 -1.50 -5.16 10.94
CA GLY A 204 -2.66 -5.48 11.78
C GLY A 204 -3.77 -6.24 11.05
N ASP A 205 -3.48 -6.79 9.86
CA ASP A 205 -4.43 -7.62 9.13
C ASP A 205 -4.50 -9.02 9.77
N THR A 206 -5.62 -9.28 10.43
CA THR A 206 -5.91 -10.55 11.12
C THR A 206 -6.71 -11.53 10.26
N ARG A 207 -6.98 -11.21 8.99
CA ARG A 207 -7.72 -12.12 8.10
C ARG A 207 -6.93 -13.42 7.89
N PRO A 208 -7.61 -14.59 7.89
CA PRO A 208 -6.96 -15.87 7.59
C PRO A 208 -6.28 -15.90 6.21
N ASN A 209 -6.82 -15.16 5.24
CA ASN A 209 -6.33 -15.08 3.86
C ASN A 209 -5.66 -13.73 3.53
N ARG A 210 -5.02 -13.09 4.51
CA ARG A 210 -4.39 -11.76 4.35
C ARG A 210 -3.38 -11.66 3.20
N SER A 211 -2.67 -12.74 2.87
CA SER A 211 -1.74 -12.79 1.74
C SER A 211 -2.45 -12.74 0.40
N ASP A 212 -3.52 -13.50 0.22
CA ASP A 212 -4.37 -13.43 -0.97
C ASP A 212 -5.02 -12.05 -1.10
N TYR A 213 -5.46 -11.48 0.03
CA TYR A 213 -6.01 -10.13 0.04
C TYR A 213 -4.98 -9.08 -0.39
N ALA A 214 -3.74 -9.20 0.08
CA ALA A 214 -2.64 -8.32 -0.31
C ALA A 214 -2.33 -8.46 -1.81
N ALA A 215 -2.30 -9.69 -2.35
CA ALA A 215 -2.12 -9.96 -3.77
C ALA A 215 -3.16 -9.26 -4.65
N ALA A 216 -4.39 -9.10 -4.17
CA ALA A 216 -5.44 -8.34 -4.86
C ALA A 216 -5.33 -6.82 -4.62
N SER A 217 -5.04 -6.42 -3.38
CA SER A 217 -5.15 -5.02 -2.94
C SER A 217 -3.95 -4.18 -3.34
N ALA A 218 -2.74 -4.73 -3.27
CA ALA A 218 -1.51 -4.03 -3.63
C ALA A 218 -1.54 -3.51 -5.08
N PRO A 219 -1.69 -4.36 -6.12
CA PRO A 219 -1.69 -3.90 -7.51
C PRO A 219 -2.83 -2.94 -7.83
N SER A 220 -4.00 -3.13 -7.21
CA SER A 220 -5.12 -2.20 -7.32
C SER A 220 -4.79 -0.84 -6.71
N SER A 221 -4.18 -0.83 -5.51
CA SER A 221 -3.83 0.41 -4.80
C SER A 221 -2.79 1.23 -5.55
N TRP A 222 -1.74 0.58 -6.06
CA TRP A 222 -0.71 1.18 -6.91
C TRP A 222 -1.33 1.76 -8.18
N SER A 223 -2.15 0.98 -8.88
CA SER A 223 -2.76 1.41 -10.14
C SER A 223 -3.76 2.57 -9.98
N GLU A 224 -4.33 2.78 -8.79
CA GLU A 224 -5.24 3.90 -8.51
C GLU A 224 -4.51 5.20 -8.11
N GLU A 225 -3.19 5.22 -8.03
CA GLU A 225 -2.44 6.41 -7.62
C GLU A 225 -2.65 7.60 -8.55
N ILE A 226 -2.50 7.42 -9.87
CA ILE A 226 -2.71 8.50 -10.84
C ILE A 226 -4.16 8.98 -10.80
N ARG A 227 -5.13 8.08 -10.61
CA ARG A 227 -6.55 8.43 -10.36
C ARG A 227 -6.74 9.38 -9.18
N LYS A 228 -6.00 9.16 -8.09
CA LYS A 228 -6.12 9.91 -6.82
C LYS A 228 -5.30 11.20 -6.80
N PHE A 229 -4.11 11.18 -7.38
CA PHE A 229 -3.13 12.25 -7.24
C PHE A 229 -2.92 13.06 -8.52
N GLY A 230 -3.34 12.54 -9.66
CA GLY A 230 -3.27 13.22 -10.95
C GLY A 230 -1.87 13.22 -11.53
N ILE A 231 -1.80 13.58 -12.82
CA ILE A 231 -0.56 13.64 -13.59
C ILE A 231 -0.69 14.71 -14.68
N SER A 232 0.42 15.33 -15.06
CA SER A 232 0.48 16.46 -16.00
C SER A 232 1.16 16.09 -17.32
N THR A 233 2.12 15.18 -17.29
CA THR A 233 2.87 14.67 -18.46
C THR A 233 3.09 13.16 -18.32
N LEU A 234 3.35 12.44 -19.42
CA LEU A 234 3.49 10.98 -19.38
C LEU A 234 4.86 10.51 -18.86
N ASP A 235 5.85 11.39 -18.81
CA ASP A 235 7.17 11.19 -18.21
C ASP A 235 7.24 11.63 -16.73
N GLU A 236 6.14 12.13 -16.17
CA GLU A 236 6.11 12.62 -14.80
C GLU A 236 6.29 11.46 -13.82
N TRP A 237 7.31 11.59 -12.96
CA TRP A 237 7.53 10.69 -11.84
C TRP A 237 7.66 11.48 -10.53
N ARG A 238 6.96 10.99 -9.50
CA ARG A 238 7.08 11.42 -8.11
C ARG A 238 6.58 10.31 -7.19
N ARG A 239 6.93 10.41 -5.90
CA ARG A 239 6.68 9.35 -4.91
C ARG A 239 5.21 8.90 -4.84
N GLU A 240 4.26 9.81 -5.01
CA GLU A 240 2.82 9.54 -4.86
C GLU A 240 2.19 8.77 -6.04
N ILE A 241 2.86 8.72 -7.20
CA ILE A 241 2.39 8.01 -8.40
C ILE A 241 3.43 7.02 -8.95
N GLY A 242 4.52 6.81 -8.22
CA GLY A 242 5.66 6.01 -8.65
C GLY A 242 5.29 4.55 -8.90
N HIS A 243 4.32 4.01 -8.17
CA HIS A 243 3.91 2.63 -8.36
C HIS A 243 3.01 2.50 -9.60
N ALA A 244 2.05 3.41 -9.80
CA ALA A 244 1.23 3.45 -11.01
C ALA A 244 2.07 3.61 -12.29
N THR A 245 3.03 4.54 -12.27
CA THR A 245 3.91 4.81 -13.43
C THR A 245 4.73 3.57 -13.82
N GLN A 246 5.19 2.78 -12.84
CA GLN A 246 5.81 1.48 -13.09
C GLN A 246 4.81 0.47 -13.69
N VAL A 247 3.60 0.36 -13.13
CA VAL A 247 2.56 -0.55 -13.66
C VAL A 247 2.21 -0.22 -15.11
N PHE A 248 2.17 1.07 -15.47
CA PHE A 248 1.77 1.56 -16.80
C PHE A 248 2.93 1.73 -17.78
N THR A 249 4.16 1.38 -17.40
CA THR A 249 5.31 1.41 -18.31
C THR A 249 5.09 0.41 -19.45
N ALA A 250 4.85 0.91 -20.66
CA ALA A 250 4.47 0.10 -21.82
C ALA A 250 5.47 -0.98 -22.17
N ARG A 251 6.77 -0.65 -22.12
CA ARG A 251 7.86 -1.55 -22.50
C ARG A 251 8.11 -2.69 -21.51
N THR A 252 7.59 -2.62 -20.29
CA THR A 252 7.71 -3.69 -19.30
C THR A 252 6.94 -4.92 -19.79
N LYS A 253 7.58 -6.08 -19.78
CA LYS A 253 7.03 -7.34 -20.30
C LYS A 253 6.84 -8.40 -19.23
N TRP A 254 7.65 -8.35 -18.18
CA TRP A 254 7.73 -9.40 -17.18
C TRP A 254 7.48 -8.85 -15.79
N ILE A 255 6.78 -9.63 -14.99
CA ILE A 255 6.55 -9.37 -13.57
C ILE A 255 6.79 -10.63 -12.75
N GLY A 256 7.32 -10.49 -11.55
CA GLY A 256 7.32 -11.53 -10.53
C GLY A 256 7.28 -10.89 -9.15
N CYS A 257 6.54 -11.50 -8.22
CA CYS A 257 6.27 -10.88 -6.93
C CYS A 257 6.45 -11.86 -5.78
N GLY A 258 6.82 -11.35 -4.60
CA GLY A 258 6.98 -12.14 -3.39
C GLY A 258 6.22 -11.55 -2.22
N ILE A 259 5.65 -12.42 -1.39
CA ILE A 259 4.96 -12.06 -0.15
C ILE A 259 5.70 -12.67 1.02
N HIS A 260 5.99 -11.86 2.03
CA HIS A 260 6.54 -12.29 3.31
C HIS A 260 5.76 -11.70 4.47
N THR A 261 5.71 -12.40 5.60
CA THR A 261 4.92 -12.02 6.77
C THR A 261 5.80 -11.97 8.00
N CYS A 262 5.81 -10.83 8.69
CA CYS A 262 6.57 -10.54 9.90
C CYS A 262 5.60 -10.25 11.05
N GLY A 263 5.16 -11.30 11.74
CA GLY A 263 4.18 -11.17 12.82
C GLY A 263 2.82 -10.66 12.33
N ASP A 264 2.46 -9.44 12.73
CA ASP A 264 1.23 -8.74 12.35
C ASP A 264 1.35 -7.93 11.05
N THR A 265 2.57 -7.85 10.49
CA THR A 265 2.88 -7.10 9.29
C THR A 265 3.09 -8.05 8.12
N LEU A 266 2.52 -7.71 6.96
CA LEU A 266 2.73 -8.40 5.69
C LEU A 266 3.40 -7.46 4.70
N SER A 267 4.40 -7.97 3.99
CA SER A 267 5.10 -7.30 2.91
C SER A 267 4.88 -7.99 1.59
N LEU A 268 4.60 -7.21 0.55
CA LEU A 268 4.50 -7.66 -0.83
C LEU A 268 5.44 -6.82 -1.69
N VAL A 269 6.30 -7.50 -2.44
CA VAL A 269 7.27 -6.90 -3.36
C VAL A 269 6.95 -7.39 -4.77
N CYS A 270 6.91 -6.51 -5.76
CA CYS A 270 6.83 -6.90 -7.17
C CYS A 270 8.01 -6.32 -7.94
N HIS A 271 8.69 -7.15 -8.72
CA HIS A 271 9.76 -6.76 -9.64
C HIS A 271 9.26 -6.76 -11.08
N TYR A 272 9.76 -5.81 -11.88
CA TYR A 272 9.30 -5.54 -13.24
C TYR A 272 10.47 -5.48 -14.22
N TYR A 273 10.37 -6.18 -15.34
CA TYR A 273 11.43 -6.17 -16.36
C TYR A 273 10.91 -6.00 -17.79
N PRO A 274 11.53 -5.13 -18.61
CA PRO A 274 12.41 -4.03 -18.20
C PRO A 274 11.73 -3.08 -17.19
N GLY A 275 12.53 -2.47 -16.31
CA GLY A 275 12.02 -1.52 -15.31
C GLY A 275 11.45 -0.24 -15.93
N GLY A 276 10.55 0.43 -15.22
CA GLY A 276 9.95 1.70 -15.61
C GLY A 276 10.62 2.89 -14.95
N ASN A 277 9.88 3.99 -14.83
CA ASN A 277 10.25 5.17 -14.05
C ASN A 277 11.62 5.76 -14.42
N ILE A 278 11.98 5.71 -15.70
CA ILE A 278 13.19 6.36 -16.20
C ILE A 278 12.89 7.85 -16.34
N VAL A 279 13.69 8.68 -15.68
CA VAL A 279 13.55 10.14 -15.73
C VAL A 279 13.59 10.64 -17.18
N GLY A 280 12.57 11.42 -17.54
CA GLY A 280 12.43 12.02 -18.88
C GLY A 280 12.00 11.04 -19.98
N VAL A 281 11.55 9.84 -19.63
CA VAL A 281 10.99 8.86 -20.56
C VAL A 281 9.53 8.67 -20.24
N ASP A 282 8.67 8.86 -21.25
CA ASP A 282 7.23 8.62 -21.12
C ASP A 282 6.95 7.17 -20.69
N MET A 283 5.93 6.97 -19.84
CA MET A 283 5.41 5.63 -19.51
C MET A 283 5.09 4.83 -20.78
N TYR A 284 4.51 5.50 -21.78
CA TYR A 284 4.12 4.92 -23.06
C TYR A 284 3.92 6.02 -24.12
N THR A 285 3.98 5.65 -25.40
CA THR A 285 3.69 6.56 -26.51
C THR A 285 2.17 6.71 -26.68
N PRO A 286 1.62 7.94 -26.62
CA PRO A 286 0.19 8.16 -26.81
C PRO A 286 -0.20 8.05 -28.29
N GLY A 287 -1.36 7.46 -28.57
CA GLY A 287 -1.90 7.37 -29.93
C GLY A 287 -2.93 6.25 -30.09
N LYS A 288 -3.30 5.92 -31.33
CA LYS A 288 -4.32 4.89 -31.60
C LYS A 288 -3.89 3.56 -30.99
N THR A 289 -4.75 2.96 -30.16
CA THR A 289 -4.54 1.65 -29.53
C THR A 289 -4.05 0.61 -30.54
N LEU A 290 -3.04 -0.17 -30.16
CA LEU A 290 -2.38 -1.22 -30.96
C LEU A 290 -1.70 -0.75 -32.26
N SER A 291 -1.70 0.55 -32.58
CA SER A 291 -1.17 1.04 -33.85
C SER A 291 0.34 0.85 -34.05
N GLU A 292 1.09 0.53 -32.99
CA GLU A 292 2.53 0.25 -33.06
C GLU A 292 2.91 -1.16 -32.58
N CYS A 293 1.93 -2.02 -32.27
CA CYS A 293 2.20 -3.45 -32.12
C CYS A 293 2.59 -4.06 -33.49
N GLY A 294 3.50 -5.02 -33.52
CA GLY A 294 3.96 -5.76 -34.69
C GLY A 294 4.88 -4.99 -35.64
N LYS A 295 4.91 -3.65 -35.60
CA LYS A 295 5.64 -2.83 -36.59
C LYS A 295 7.17 -3.00 -36.58
N ASN A 296 7.76 -3.37 -35.44
CA ASN A 296 9.21 -3.45 -35.25
C ASN A 296 9.69 -4.80 -34.68
N ALA A 297 8.80 -5.80 -34.56
CA ALA A 297 9.12 -7.11 -34.01
C ALA A 297 8.27 -8.17 -34.69
N SER A 298 8.90 -9.16 -35.31
CA SER A 298 8.25 -10.20 -36.13
C SER A 298 7.35 -11.17 -35.34
N ASN A 299 7.38 -11.13 -34.01
CA ASN A 299 6.72 -12.11 -33.13
C ASN A 299 5.76 -11.46 -32.13
N GLU A 300 5.31 -10.22 -32.38
CA GLU A 300 4.33 -9.55 -31.53
C GLU A 300 2.94 -9.60 -32.17
N ASN A 301 1.99 -10.18 -31.46
CA ASN A 301 0.59 -10.28 -31.86
C ASN A 301 -0.26 -9.20 -31.18
N LEU A 302 -1.41 -8.90 -31.80
CA LEU A 302 -2.37 -7.94 -31.29
C LEU A 302 -3.48 -8.70 -30.52
N ASP A 303 -3.71 -8.33 -29.26
CA ASP A 303 -4.89 -8.77 -28.51
C ASP A 303 -5.95 -7.65 -28.57
N GLU A 304 -6.79 -7.68 -29.61
CA GLU A 304 -7.81 -6.64 -29.86
C GLU A 304 -8.81 -6.49 -28.70
N ASN A 305 -9.07 -7.56 -27.95
CA ASN A 305 -10.00 -7.54 -26.82
C ASN A 305 -9.43 -6.72 -25.65
N THR A 306 -8.12 -6.83 -25.41
CA THR A 306 -7.47 -6.13 -24.30
C THR A 306 -6.78 -4.83 -24.72
N GLY A 307 -6.51 -4.63 -26.02
CA GLY A 307 -5.71 -3.51 -26.50
C GLY A 307 -4.21 -3.64 -26.15
N LEU A 308 -3.76 -4.85 -25.81
CA LEU A 308 -2.37 -5.14 -25.43
C LEU A 308 -1.64 -5.90 -26.54
N CYS A 309 -0.33 -5.71 -26.63
CA CYS A 309 0.53 -6.51 -27.51
C CYS A 309 1.04 -7.76 -26.78
N ILE A 310 1.05 -8.92 -27.43
CA ILE A 310 1.48 -10.23 -26.89
C ILE A 310 2.72 -10.74 -27.60
#